data_AF-A0A316TV81-F1
#
_entry.id   AF-A0A316TV81-F1
#
_cell.length_a   1.000
_cell.length_b   1.000
_cell.length_c   1.000
_cell.angle_alpha   90.00
_cell.angle_beta   90.00
_cell.angle_gamma   90.00
#
_symmetry.space_group_name_H-M   'P 1'
#
loop_
_entity.id
_entity.type
_entity.pdbx_description
1 polymer ?
#
loop_
_entity_poly.entity_id
_entity_poly.type
_entity_poly.pdbx_seq_one_letter_code
_entity_poly.pdbx_strand_id
1 'polypeptide(L)'
;MKKTILLIIPAFLILSLSVLTPEAAAQTQEGDIKLGAGLVFGSGVGFESLDNDLGIRVDGSYMFTQEIRGAADFTFYFPKSESGGDVTVWELNFNGHYLFINDESMNQ
;
A
#
# COMPACT_ATOMS: atom_id res chain seq x y z
N MET A 1 -19.46 -3.10 35.56
CA MET A 1 -20.29 -3.52 34.41
C MET A 1 -19.36 -3.71 33.23
N LYS A 2 -19.27 -4.94 32.72
CA LYS A 2 -18.13 -5.44 31.94
C LYS A 2 -18.61 -5.85 30.54
N LYS A 3 -17.86 -5.41 29.53
CA LYS A 3 -17.67 -6.00 28.18
C LYS A 3 -18.88 -6.02 27.24
N THR A 4 -19.03 -4.97 26.45
CA THR A 4 -19.85 -5.00 25.21
C THR A 4 -19.09 -4.55 23.96
N ILE A 5 -17.76 -4.44 24.02
CA ILE A 5 -16.91 -4.08 22.88
C ILE A 5 -16.05 -5.29 22.53
N LEU A 6 -16.61 -6.29 21.85
CA LEU A 6 -15.80 -7.38 21.27
C LEU A 6 -16.52 -8.13 20.14
N LEU A 7 -17.25 -7.44 19.26
CA LEU A 7 -17.86 -8.10 18.09
C LEU A 7 -17.72 -7.33 16.76
N ILE A 8 -17.09 -6.14 16.76
CA ILE A 8 -16.90 -5.35 15.51
C ILE A 8 -15.55 -5.68 14.84
N ILE A 9 -14.54 -6.06 15.62
CA ILE A 9 -13.19 -6.40 15.12
C ILE A 9 -13.16 -7.69 14.27
N PRO A 10 -13.86 -8.80 14.61
CA PRO A 10 -13.82 -9.98 13.75
C PRO A 10 -14.64 -9.81 12.46
N ALA A 11 -15.65 -8.92 12.44
CA ALA A 11 -16.47 -8.70 11.24
C ALA A 11 -15.71 -7.91 10.15
N PHE A 12 -14.83 -6.98 10.53
CA PHE A 12 -14.00 -6.22 9.59
C PHE A 12 -12.86 -7.08 9.00
N LEU A 13 -12.29 -7.99 9.80
CA LEU A 13 -11.26 -8.92 9.35
C LEU A 13 -11.79 -9.91 8.30
N ILE A 14 -13.03 -10.40 8.47
CA ILE A 14 -13.65 -11.36 7.55
C ILE A 14 -14.09 -10.70 6.23
N LEU A 15 -14.41 -9.40 6.22
CA LEU A 15 -14.77 -8.67 5.00
C LEU A 15 -13.56 -8.33 4.10
N SER A 16 -12.34 -8.38 4.63
CA SER A 16 -11.11 -8.14 3.86
C SER A 16 -10.62 -9.34 3.04
N LEU A 17 -11.18 -10.54 3.27
CA LEU A 17 -10.71 -11.78 2.65
C LEU A 17 -11.48 -12.17 1.36
N SER A 18 -12.49 -11.40 0.95
CA SER A 18 -13.32 -11.71 -0.22
C SER A 18 -12.87 -11.07 -1.54
N VAL A 19 -11.71 -10.40 -1.57
CA VAL A 19 -11.07 -9.96 -2.83
C VAL A 19 -10.07 -11.01 -3.33
N LEU A 20 -10.49 -12.28 -3.34
CA LEU A 20 -9.85 -13.33 -4.12
C LEU A 20 -10.64 -13.47 -5.42
N THR A 21 -10.54 -12.46 -6.28
CA THR A 21 -10.95 -12.63 -7.69
C THR A 21 -9.92 -13.55 -8.36
N PRO A 22 -10.35 -14.48 -9.24
CA PRO A 22 -9.41 -15.28 -10.01
C PRO A 22 -8.47 -14.34 -10.77
N GLU A 23 -7.17 -14.64 -10.70
CA GLU A 23 -6.13 -14.02 -11.50
C GLU A 23 -6.46 -14.23 -12.98
N ALA A 24 -7.23 -13.31 -13.56
CA ALA A 24 -7.05 -13.02 -14.97
C ALA A 24 -5.62 -12.50 -15.05
N ALA A 25 -4.74 -13.24 -15.70
CA ALA A 25 -3.41 -12.78 -16.07
C ALA A 25 -3.56 -11.54 -16.95
N ALA A 26 -3.75 -10.38 -16.32
CA ALA A 26 -3.88 -9.11 -16.98
C ALA A 26 -2.48 -8.76 -17.48
N GLN A 27 -2.21 -9.14 -18.73
CA GLN A 27 -1.05 -8.68 -19.46
C GLN A 27 -1.08 -7.16 -19.42
N THR A 28 -0.07 -6.57 -18.79
CA THR A 28 -0.06 -5.12 -18.52
C THR A 28 0.16 -4.39 -19.84
N GLN A 29 -0.77 -3.53 -20.23
CA GLN A 29 -0.77 -2.80 -21.50
C GLN A 29 -0.41 -1.34 -21.30
N GLU A 30 0.05 -0.70 -22.37
CA GLU A 30 0.18 0.75 -22.42
C GLU A 30 -1.17 1.41 -22.09
N GLY A 31 -1.14 2.41 -21.22
CA GLY A 31 -2.33 3.11 -20.74
C GLY A 31 -2.98 2.50 -19.49
N ASP A 32 -2.53 1.33 -19.02
CA ASP A 32 -3.07 0.71 -17.82
C ASP A 32 -2.87 1.58 -16.58
N ILE A 33 -3.95 1.74 -15.82
CA ILE A 33 -3.95 2.37 -14.49
C ILE A 33 -4.16 1.28 -13.44
N LYS A 34 -3.28 1.25 -12.43
CA LYS A 34 -3.46 0.42 -11.22
C LYS A 34 -3.54 1.32 -10.01
N LEU A 35 -4.44 1.00 -9.09
CA LEU A 35 -4.59 1.68 -7.81
C LEU A 35 -4.48 0.66 -6.69
N GLY A 36 -3.81 1.04 -5.61
CA GLY A 36 -3.55 0.22 -4.44
C GLY A 36 -3.83 0.97 -3.16
N ALA A 37 -4.15 0.22 -2.11
CA ALA A 37 -4.14 0.70 -0.74
C ALA A 37 -3.73 -0.45 0.18
N GLY A 38 -3.05 -0.14 1.28
CA GLY A 38 -2.56 -1.18 2.19
C GLY A 38 -2.01 -0.65 3.50
N LEU A 39 -1.60 -1.58 4.36
CA LEU A 39 -0.84 -1.29 5.57
C LEU A 39 0.65 -1.26 5.25
N VAL A 40 1.38 -0.37 5.89
CA VAL A 40 2.84 -0.24 5.76
C VAL A 40 3.47 -0.31 7.15
N PHE A 41 4.63 -0.96 7.23
CA PHE A 41 5.50 -0.90 8.41
C PHE A 41 6.82 -0.26 7.99
N GLY A 42 7.02 1.00 8.36
CA GLY A 42 8.18 1.80 8.00
C GLY A 42 9.22 1.74 9.10
N SER A 43 10.34 1.04 8.86
CA SER A 43 11.50 1.07 9.77
C SER A 43 12.35 2.31 9.51
N GLY A 44 12.59 3.13 10.55
CA GLY A 44 13.41 4.34 10.45
C GLY A 44 12.71 5.56 9.82
N VAL A 45 11.38 5.59 9.82
CA VAL A 45 10.59 6.68 9.26
C VAL A 45 10.24 7.65 10.37
N GLY A 46 11.17 8.56 10.72
CA GLY A 46 10.99 9.39 11.91
C GLY A 46 12.08 10.40 12.20
N PHE A 47 11.72 11.45 12.93
CA PHE A 47 12.66 12.34 13.62
C PHE A 47 12.85 11.77 15.03
N GLU A 48 14.09 11.49 15.43
CA GLU A 48 14.44 10.89 16.74
C GLU A 48 13.77 9.54 17.03
N SER A 49 13.03 9.39 18.12
CA SER A 49 12.54 8.10 18.64
C SER A 49 11.35 7.48 17.89
N LEU A 50 10.97 8.07 16.75
CA LEU A 50 9.88 7.60 15.87
C LEU A 50 10.34 6.45 14.95
N ASP A 51 11.24 5.60 15.43
CA ASP A 51 11.70 4.44 14.68
C ASP A 51 10.63 3.34 14.71
N ASN A 52 10.20 2.90 13.52
CA ASN A 52 9.26 1.80 13.28
C ASN A 52 7.78 2.16 13.44
N ASP A 53 7.18 2.71 12.38
CA ASP A 53 5.78 3.13 12.37
C ASP A 53 4.90 2.24 11.49
N LEU A 54 3.74 1.89 12.05
CA LEU A 54 2.64 1.32 11.27
C LEU A 54 1.85 2.46 10.63
N GLY A 55 1.49 2.30 9.36
CA GLY A 55 0.74 3.31 8.62
C GLY A 55 -0.20 2.70 7.60
N ILE A 56 -0.90 3.59 6.91
CA ILE A 56 -1.71 3.28 5.74
C ILE A 56 -1.09 3.95 4.52
N ARG A 57 -1.18 3.26 3.39
CA ARG A 57 -0.71 3.74 2.10
C ARG A 57 -1.83 3.70 1.08
N VAL A 58 -1.83 4.69 0.21
CA VAL A 58 -2.54 4.65 -1.07
C VAL A 58 -1.53 4.86 -2.18
N ASP A 59 -1.67 4.15 -3.28
CA ASP A 59 -0.75 4.23 -4.41
C ASP A 59 -1.48 4.10 -5.74
N GLY A 60 -0.83 4.63 -6.77
CA GLY A 60 -1.29 4.52 -8.14
C GLY A 60 -0.12 4.39 -9.08
N SER A 61 -0.34 3.68 -10.19
CA SER A 61 0.63 3.59 -11.28
C SER A 61 -0.04 3.67 -12.63
N TYR A 62 0.70 4.20 -13.61
CA TYR A 62 0.30 4.36 -14.99
C TYR A 62 1.37 3.81 -15.92
N MET A 63 0.97 2.95 -16.86
CA MET A 63 1.85 2.41 -17.90
C MET A 63 1.95 3.41 -19.04
N PHE A 64 3.12 4.02 -19.20
CA PHE A 64 3.39 4.86 -20.36
C PHE A 64 3.72 4.03 -21.60
N THR A 65 4.36 2.86 -21.40
CA THR A 65 4.57 1.82 -22.42
C THR A 65 4.47 0.46 -21.74
N GLN A 66 4.68 -0.65 -22.47
CA GLN A 66 4.74 -1.99 -21.88
C GLN A 66 5.92 -2.14 -20.88
N GLU A 67 6.99 -1.37 -21.07
CA GLU A 67 8.23 -1.42 -20.28
C GLU A 67 8.38 -0.25 -19.32
N ILE A 68 7.63 0.85 -19.48
CA ILE A 68 7.80 2.07 -18.68
C ILE A 68 6.55 2.36 -17.84
N ARG A 69 6.76 2.49 -16.53
CA ARG A 69 5.71 2.79 -15.56
C ARG A 69 6.05 3.98 -14.69
N GLY A 70 5.15 4.95 -14.61
CA GLY A 70 5.13 5.94 -13.53
C GLY A 70 4.32 5.42 -12.35
N ALA A 71 4.74 5.72 -11.14
CA ALA A 71 3.95 5.47 -9.95
C ALA A 71 4.09 6.62 -8.94
N ALA A 72 3.04 6.83 -8.16
CA ALA A 72 3.06 7.73 -7.03
C ALA A 72 2.38 7.07 -5.84
N ASP A 73 2.85 7.38 -4.64
CA ASP A 73 2.23 6.89 -3.42
C ASP A 73 2.28 7.92 -2.30
N PHE A 74 1.27 7.84 -1.45
CA PHE A 74 1.19 8.61 -0.22
C PHE A 74 1.02 7.64 0.93
N THR A 75 1.89 7.78 1.93
CA THR A 75 1.85 6.99 3.16
C THR A 75 1.64 7.91 4.36
N PHE A 76 0.67 7.57 5.20
CA PHE A 76 0.42 8.25 6.47
C PHE A 76 0.69 7.27 7.62
N TYR A 77 1.62 7.64 8.49
CA TYR A 77 1.98 6.83 9.65
C TYR A 77 1.12 7.20 10.86
N PHE A 78 0.66 6.20 11.60
CA PHE A 78 -0.22 6.44 12.73
C PHE A 78 0.50 7.26 13.83
N PRO A 79 -0.15 8.28 14.41
CA PRO A 79 0.49 9.13 15.40
C PRO A 79 0.99 8.35 16.61
N LYS A 80 2.15 8.75 17.13
CA LYS A 80 2.68 8.25 18.39
C LYS A 80 2.81 9.40 19.39
N SER A 81 2.60 9.07 20.66
CA SER A 81 2.76 10.03 21.75
C SER A 81 4.23 10.12 22.11
N GLU A 82 4.83 11.28 21.89
CA GLU A 82 6.22 11.59 22.21
C GLU A 82 6.27 12.89 23.04
N SER A 83 6.95 12.85 24.18
CA SER A 83 7.17 14.02 25.05
C SER A 83 5.93 14.88 25.39
N GLY A 84 4.75 14.28 25.47
CA GLY A 84 3.50 14.95 25.84
C GLY A 84 2.69 15.55 24.68
N GLY A 85 3.05 15.25 23.42
CA GLY A 85 2.28 15.55 22.23
C GLY A 85 2.20 14.37 21.27
N ASP A 86 1.22 14.37 20.37
CA ASP A 86 1.12 13.36 19.31
C ASP A 86 1.90 13.86 18.08
N VAL A 87 2.85 13.05 17.61
CA VAL A 87 3.64 13.32 16.41
C VAL A 87 3.30 12.27 15.36
N THR A 88 3.19 12.71 14.10
CA THR A 88 2.92 11.85 12.95
C THR A 88 3.82 12.26 11.79
N VAL A 89 4.18 11.30 10.95
CA VAL A 89 5.00 11.49 9.76
C VAL A 89 4.18 11.02 8.55
N TRP A 90 4.42 11.64 7.40
CA TRP A 90 3.86 11.23 6.13
C TRP A 90 4.93 11.25 5.05
N GLU A 91 4.72 10.44 4.03
CA GLU A 91 5.61 10.32 2.88
C GLU A 91 4.82 10.50 1.59
N LEU A 92 5.42 11.20 0.63
CA LEU A 92 4.93 11.31 -0.73
C LEU A 92 6.06 10.91 -1.67
N ASN A 93 5.84 9.87 -2.47
CA ASN A 93 6.85 9.32 -3.37
C ASN A 93 6.39 9.41 -4.82
N PHE A 94 7.35 9.65 -5.71
CA PHE A 94 7.20 9.56 -7.16
C PHE A 94 8.28 8.64 -7.70
N ASN A 95 7.86 7.62 -8.46
CA ASN A 95 8.72 6.54 -8.90
C ASN A 95 8.59 6.33 -10.41
N GLY A 96 9.71 6.00 -11.07
CA GLY A 96 9.76 5.51 -12.44
C GLY A 96 10.33 4.10 -12.46
N HIS A 97 9.66 3.18 -13.15
CA HIS A 97 10.11 1.80 -13.29
C HIS A 97 10.34 1.43 -14.74
N TYR A 98 11.42 0.67 -14.99
CA TYR A 98 11.64 -0.09 -16.21
C TYR A 98 11.28 -1.56 -15.94
N LEU A 99 10.38 -2.14 -16.72
CA LEU A 99 9.90 -3.51 -16.55
C LEU A 99 10.60 -4.44 -17.54
N PHE A 100 11.18 -5.53 -17.02
CA PHE A 100 11.69 -6.62 -17.84
C PHE A 100 10.55 -7.60 -18.10
N ILE A 101 10.13 -7.70 -19.35
CA ILE A 101 9.09 -8.63 -19.79
C ILE A 101 9.79 -9.92 -20.23
N ASN A 102 9.49 -11.04 -19.58
CA ASN A 102 9.96 -12.35 -20.01
C ASN A 102 8.96 -12.94 -21.01
N ASP A 103 9.41 -13.22 -22.24
CA ASP A 103 8.59 -13.72 -23.35
C ASP A 103 7.94 -15.10 -23.10
N GLU A 104 8.36 -15.83 -22.05
CA GLU A 104 7.75 -17.12 -21.67
C GLU A 104 6.27 -17.01 -21.27
N SER A 105 5.78 -15.81 -20.90
CA SER A 105 4.34 -15.58 -20.62
C SER A 105 3.51 -15.20 -21.85
N MET A 106 4.14 -15.03 -23.03
CA MET A 106 3.46 -14.56 -24.25
C MET A 106 3.10 -15.71 -25.22
N ASN A 107 3.48 -16.95 -24.90
CA ASN A 107 3.30 -18.14 -25.74
C ASN A 107 2.50 -19.28 -25.06
N GLN A 108 1.64 -18.98 -24.09
CA GLN A 108 0.66 -19.94 -23.56
C GLN A 108 -0.78 -19.54 -23.92
#